data_AF-A0AAE4CNW8-F1
#
_entry.id   AF-A0AAE4CNW8-F1
#
_cell.length_a   1.000
_cell.length_b   1.000
_cell.length_c   1.000
_cell.angle_alpha   90.00
_cell.angle_beta   90.00
_cell.angle_gamma   90.00
#
_symmetry.space_group_name_H-M   'P 1'
#
loop_
_entity.id
_entity.type
_entity.pdbx_description
1 polymer ?
#
loop_
_entity_poly.entity_id
_entity_poly.type
_entity_poly.pdbx_seq_one_letter_code
_entity_poly.pdbx_strand_id
1 'polypeptide(L)'
;MSTDSLTAARPFVVALWVGGAEVTRVEVSDLHTAYSTLAELLEQSPGEASGAWAVASGWPEAISLVVRFRPGVVGERQRVAHIITLAPGQWHTWALTTLCGRSLLVGEVEFLQPGQGMPCMPCFLRSRPFDEQLGVARA
;
A
#
# COMPACT_ATOMS: atom_id res chain seq x y z
N MET A 1 -16.24 6.28 -16.57
CA MET A 1 -15.49 7.04 -15.54
C MET A 1 -14.13 7.36 -16.13
N SER A 2 -13.86 8.64 -16.42
CA SER A 2 -12.62 9.09 -17.05
C SER A 2 -11.45 9.04 -16.07
N THR A 3 -10.29 8.64 -16.57
CA THR A 3 -9.02 8.42 -15.86
C THR A 3 -8.49 9.66 -15.11
N ASP A 4 -9.05 10.84 -15.39
CA ASP A 4 -8.68 12.14 -14.81
C ASP A 4 -9.10 12.32 -13.34
N SER A 5 -10.11 11.58 -12.86
CA SER A 5 -10.67 11.76 -11.51
C SER A 5 -9.92 11.01 -10.39
N LEU A 6 -9.02 10.07 -10.73
CA LEU A 6 -8.28 9.28 -9.73
C LEU A 6 -7.00 9.97 -9.25
N THR A 7 -6.41 10.87 -10.05
CA THR A 7 -5.15 11.56 -9.72
C THR A 7 -5.33 12.68 -8.69
N ALA A 8 -6.56 13.22 -8.55
CA ALA A 8 -6.90 14.20 -7.51
C ALA A 8 -7.33 13.56 -6.18
N ALA A 9 -7.62 12.26 -6.17
CA ALA A 9 -8.02 11.57 -4.96
C ALA A 9 -6.84 11.45 -3.99
N ARG A 10 -7.10 11.66 -2.69
CA ARG A 10 -6.13 11.47 -1.62
C ARG A 10 -6.57 10.33 -0.71
N PRO A 11 -6.46 9.08 -1.19
CA PRO A 11 -6.99 7.95 -0.46
C PRO A 11 -6.15 7.58 0.75
N PHE A 12 -4.93 8.10 0.88
CA PHE A 12 -4.04 7.79 1.99
C PHE A 12 -4.04 8.92 3.01
N VAL A 13 -3.93 8.54 4.28
CA VAL A 13 -3.75 9.47 5.39
C VAL A 13 -2.52 9.07 6.19
N VAL A 14 -1.75 10.07 6.60
CA VAL A 14 -0.63 9.95 7.53
C VAL A 14 -1.02 10.66 8.81
N ALA A 15 -0.78 10.02 9.95
CA ALA A 15 -1.03 10.63 11.25
C ALA A 15 0.14 10.41 12.20
N LEU A 16 0.31 11.39 13.09
CA LEU A 16 1.33 11.42 14.13
C LEU A 16 0.64 11.61 15.48
N TRP A 17 1.10 10.85 16.47
CA TRP A 17 0.69 10.93 17.86
C TRP A 17 1.86 11.26 18.77
N VAL A 18 1.65 12.16 19.71
CA VAL A 18 2.61 12.51 20.78
C VAL A 18 1.89 12.37 22.11
N GLY A 19 2.42 11.54 23.02
CA GLY A 19 1.75 11.25 24.30
C GLY A 19 0.34 10.66 24.14
N GLY A 20 0.08 9.97 23.03
CA GLY A 20 -1.22 9.35 22.71
C GLY A 20 -2.26 10.29 22.07
N ALA A 21 -2.00 11.59 21.95
CA ALA A 21 -2.88 12.53 21.26
C ALA A 21 -2.46 12.67 19.78
N GLU A 22 -3.43 12.63 18.86
CA GLU A 22 -3.18 12.92 17.44
C GLU A 22 -2.86 14.41 17.29
N VAL A 23 -1.66 14.71 16.80
CA VAL A 23 -1.18 16.10 16.65
C VAL A 23 -1.09 16.53 15.19
N THR A 24 -1.00 15.57 14.27
CA THR A 24 -0.88 15.81 12.83
C THR A 24 -1.70 14.80 12.06
N ARG A 25 -2.39 15.26 11.03
CA ARG A 25 -3.09 14.44 10.04
C ARG A 25 -2.92 15.05 8.64
N VAL A 26 -2.38 14.27 7.71
CA VAL A 26 -2.11 14.71 6.33
C VAL A 26 -2.68 13.71 5.35
N GLU A 27 -3.51 14.18 4.41
CA GLU A 27 -4.02 13.36 3.31
C GLU A 27 -3.10 13.47 2.08
N VAL A 28 -2.81 12.34 1.45
CA VAL A 28 -1.88 12.22 0.33
C VAL A 28 -2.41 11.28 -0.75
N SER A 29 -1.91 11.44 -1.97
CA SER A 29 -2.42 10.77 -3.18
C SER A 29 -1.95 9.33 -3.34
N ASP A 30 -0.76 9.01 -2.85
CA ASP A 30 -0.11 7.72 -3.09
C ASP A 30 0.67 7.23 -1.87
N LEU A 31 0.97 5.93 -1.88
CA LEU A 31 1.61 5.24 -0.77
C LEU A 31 3.07 5.68 -0.57
N HIS A 32 3.79 5.99 -1.65
CA HIS A 32 5.18 6.41 -1.52
C HIS A 32 5.24 7.75 -0.78
N THR A 33 4.39 8.70 -1.17
CA THR A 33 4.22 9.97 -0.44
C THR A 33 3.72 9.74 0.99
N ALA A 34 2.79 8.81 1.24
CA ALA A 34 2.36 8.51 2.60
C ALA A 34 3.52 8.04 3.49
N TYR A 35 4.39 7.18 2.97
CA TYR A 35 5.56 6.71 3.68
C TYR A 35 6.62 7.79 3.88
N SER A 36 6.95 8.57 2.84
CA SER A 36 7.96 9.64 2.97
C SER A 36 7.48 10.73 3.92
N THR A 37 6.21 11.12 3.85
CA THR A 37 5.59 12.07 4.79
C THR A 37 5.63 11.53 6.22
N LEU A 38 5.37 10.24 6.45
CA LEU A 38 5.50 9.66 7.78
C LEU A 38 6.96 9.74 8.30
N ALA A 39 7.93 9.38 7.46
CA ALA A 39 9.34 9.43 7.84
C ALA A 39 9.78 10.86 8.20
N GLU A 40 9.43 11.84 7.34
CA GLU A 40 9.72 13.26 7.58
C GLU A 40 9.08 13.78 8.87
N LEU A 41 7.80 13.44 9.11
CA LEU A 41 7.11 13.85 10.34
C LEU A 41 7.78 13.25 11.57
N LEU A 42 8.15 11.98 11.55
CA LEU A 42 8.83 11.33 12.68
C LEU A 42 10.21 11.94 12.94
N GLU A 43 10.99 12.23 11.89
CA GLU A 43 12.31 12.86 12.02
C GLU A 43 12.24 14.27 12.61
N GLN A 44 11.19 15.03 12.29
CA GLN A 44 11.00 16.40 12.77
C GLN A 44 10.32 16.50 14.13
N SER A 45 9.85 15.37 14.68
CA SER A 45 9.06 15.36 15.91
C SER A 45 9.95 15.30 17.16
N PRO A 46 9.76 16.20 18.14
CA PRO A 46 10.48 16.13 19.40
C PRO A 46 9.92 15.00 20.30
N GLY A 47 10.81 14.27 20.96
CA GLY A 47 10.45 13.29 22.00
C GLY A 47 9.89 11.97 21.47
N GLU A 48 9.06 11.30 22.28
CA GLU A 48 8.49 9.98 21.98
C GLU A 48 7.23 10.12 21.10
N ALA A 49 7.46 10.50 19.84
CA ALA A 49 6.43 10.56 18.83
C ALA A 49 6.27 9.19 18.15
N SER A 50 5.03 8.85 17.78
CA SER A 50 4.71 7.67 16.99
C SER A 50 3.84 8.08 15.81
N GLY A 51 3.87 7.33 14.72
CA GLY A 51 3.11 7.67 13.54
C GLY A 51 2.82 6.46 12.67
N ALA A 52 1.80 6.59 11.87
CA ALA A 52 1.32 5.56 10.97
C ALA A 52 0.64 6.21 9.76
N TRP A 53 0.42 5.40 8.73
CA TRP A 53 -0.38 5.79 7.58
C TRP A 53 -1.43 4.72 7.28
N ALA A 54 -2.50 5.09 6.61
CA ALA A 54 -3.62 4.21 6.29
C ALA A 54 -4.24 4.61 4.95
N VAL A 55 -5.04 3.70 4.39
CA VAL A 55 -6.12 4.14 3.49
C VAL A 55 -7.17 4.82 4.38
N ALA A 56 -7.66 6.00 3.98
CA ALA A 56 -8.65 6.77 4.73
C ALA A 56 -9.89 5.91 5.02
N SER A 57 -10.43 5.97 6.24
CA SER A 57 -11.56 5.12 6.66
C SER A 57 -12.83 5.34 5.85
N GLY A 58 -13.01 6.52 5.25
CA GLY A 58 -14.14 6.83 4.36
C GLY A 58 -13.94 6.37 2.92
N TRP A 59 -12.80 5.75 2.58
CA TRP A 59 -12.54 5.25 1.24
C TRP A 59 -13.41 4.01 0.97
N PRO A 60 -14.04 3.89 -0.21
CA PRO A 60 -15.15 2.95 -0.41
C PRO A 60 -14.76 1.48 -0.44
N GLU A 61 -13.52 1.16 -0.81
CA GLU A 61 -13.08 -0.22 -1.01
C GLU A 61 -11.59 -0.41 -0.70
N ALA A 62 -11.14 -1.66 -0.59
CA ALA A 62 -9.72 -1.93 -0.39
C ALA A 62 -8.90 -1.55 -1.64
N ILE A 63 -7.72 -0.97 -1.41
CA ILE A 63 -6.79 -0.65 -2.50
C ILE A 63 -5.80 -1.80 -2.66
N SER A 64 -5.69 -2.34 -3.88
CA SER A 64 -4.67 -3.34 -4.21
C SER A 64 -3.53 -2.70 -4.99
N LEU A 65 -2.30 -2.94 -4.57
CA LEU A 65 -1.10 -2.40 -5.21
C LEU A 65 -0.16 -3.53 -5.60
N VAL A 66 0.55 -3.32 -6.71
CA VAL A 66 1.60 -4.23 -7.17
C VAL A 66 2.95 -3.65 -6.78
N VAL A 67 3.77 -4.45 -6.10
CA VAL A 67 5.08 -4.04 -5.58
C VAL A 67 6.13 -5.07 -5.93
N ARG A 68 7.39 -4.67 -6.08
CA ARG A 68 8.52 -5.60 -6.08
C ARG A 68 9.67 -5.01 -5.28
N PHE A 69 10.61 -5.84 -4.86
CA PHE A 69 11.85 -5.35 -4.29
C PHE A 69 12.62 -4.46 -5.29
N ARG A 70 13.17 -3.36 -4.80
CA ARG A 70 14.08 -2.49 -5.55
C ARG A 70 15.34 -3.27 -5.97
N PRO A 71 16.02 -2.87 -7.05
CA PRO A 71 17.30 -3.46 -7.42
C PRO A 71 18.28 -3.43 -6.24
N GLY A 72 18.99 -4.54 -6.01
CA GLY A 72 20.01 -4.64 -4.96
C GLY A 72 19.50 -5.00 -3.57
N VAL A 73 18.18 -5.01 -3.32
CA VAL A 73 17.62 -5.47 -2.02
C VAL A 73 17.63 -7.00 -1.92
N VAL A 74 17.25 -7.68 -3.00
CA VAL A 74 17.28 -9.15 -3.13
C VAL A 74 17.91 -9.53 -4.47
N GLY A 75 18.25 -10.81 -4.65
CA GLY A 75 18.72 -11.31 -5.94
C GLY A 75 17.66 -11.17 -7.04
N GLU A 76 18.07 -10.94 -8.29
CA GLU A 76 17.14 -10.64 -9.41
C GLU A 76 16.06 -11.71 -9.59
N ARG A 77 16.38 -12.98 -9.36
CA ARG A 77 15.42 -14.10 -9.41
C ARG A 77 14.28 -13.99 -8.40
N GLN A 78 14.45 -13.19 -7.35
CA GLN A 78 13.46 -12.98 -6.29
C GLN A 78 12.70 -11.65 -6.47
N ARG A 79 13.05 -10.83 -7.47
CA ARG A 79 12.37 -9.56 -7.78
C ARG A 79 11.08 -9.75 -8.58
N VAL A 80 10.26 -10.72 -8.14
CA VAL A 80 8.91 -10.93 -8.66
C VAL A 80 7.94 -9.89 -8.10
N ALA A 81 6.86 -9.62 -8.84
CA ALA A 81 5.81 -8.70 -8.44
C ALA A 81 4.86 -9.35 -7.41
N HIS A 82 4.78 -8.77 -6.23
CA HIS A 82 3.84 -9.13 -5.19
C HIS A 82 2.62 -8.20 -5.20
N ILE A 83 1.53 -8.66 -4.60
CA ILE A 83 0.30 -7.88 -4.44
C ILE A 83 0.09 -7.66 -2.95
N ILE A 84 -0.19 -6.41 -2.59
CA ILE A 84 -0.62 -6.00 -1.25
C ILE A 84 -2.05 -5.49 -1.36
N THR A 85 -2.85 -5.69 -0.31
CA THR A 85 -4.21 -5.17 -0.22
C THR A 85 -4.35 -4.39 1.07
N LEU A 86 -4.84 -3.17 0.97
CA LEU A 86 -4.94 -2.21 2.07
C LEU A 86 -6.40 -1.93 2.34
N ALA A 87 -6.86 -2.32 3.53
CA ALA A 87 -8.24 -2.05 3.95
C ALA A 87 -8.36 -0.59 4.43
N PRO A 88 -9.48 0.10 4.12
CA PRO A 88 -9.79 1.40 4.69
C PRO A 88 -9.72 1.37 6.23
N GLY A 89 -9.07 2.37 6.82
CA GLY A 89 -8.92 2.52 8.27
C GLY A 89 -7.86 1.62 8.92
N GLN A 90 -7.19 0.75 8.17
CA GLN A 90 -6.09 -0.05 8.69
C GLN A 90 -4.79 0.77 8.71
N TRP A 91 -4.22 0.95 9.91
CA TRP A 91 -2.96 1.66 10.10
C TRP A 91 -1.74 0.77 9.83
N HIS A 92 -0.76 1.34 9.15
CA HIS A 92 0.50 0.74 8.75
C HIS A 92 1.66 1.64 9.13
N THR A 93 2.80 1.04 9.46
CA THR A 93 4.04 1.79 9.74
C THR A 93 5.03 1.57 8.59
N TRP A 94 6.04 0.73 8.78
CA TRP A 94 7.13 0.50 7.83
C TRP A 94 7.01 -0.81 7.06
N ALA A 95 6.19 -1.75 7.53
CA ALA A 95 6.01 -3.07 6.90
C ALA A 95 4.63 -3.23 6.25
N LEU A 96 4.64 -3.95 5.12
CA LEU A 96 3.45 -4.37 4.42
C LEU A 96 3.46 -5.88 4.20
N THR A 97 2.29 -6.48 4.37
CA THR A 97 2.11 -7.92 4.16
C THR A 97 1.49 -8.14 2.79
N THR A 98 2.18 -8.90 1.96
CA THR A 98 1.70 -9.34 0.66
C THR A 98 0.67 -10.46 0.78
N LEU A 99 -0.12 -10.67 -0.26
CA LEU A 99 -1.09 -11.78 -0.30
C LEU A 99 -0.45 -13.15 -0.12
N CYS A 100 0.84 -13.33 -0.49
CA CYS A 100 1.58 -14.57 -0.25
C CYS A 100 2.14 -14.70 1.18
N GLY A 101 1.85 -13.74 2.06
CA GLY A 101 2.31 -13.71 3.46
C GLY A 101 3.73 -13.17 3.65
N ARG A 102 4.39 -12.69 2.60
CA ARG A 102 5.71 -12.06 2.73
C ARG A 102 5.55 -10.65 3.29
N SER A 103 6.33 -10.34 4.34
CA SER A 103 6.51 -8.99 4.86
C SER A 103 7.57 -8.24 4.03
N LEU A 104 7.26 -7.01 3.66
CA LEU A 104 8.11 -6.12 2.86
C LEU A 104 8.24 -4.78 3.57
N LEU A 105 9.45 -4.22 3.64
CA LEU A 105 9.62 -2.84 4.07
C LEU A 105 9.21 -1.89 2.95
N VAL A 106 8.47 -0.82 3.26
CA VAL A 106 8.03 0.14 2.23
C VAL A 106 9.23 0.79 1.52
N GLY A 107 10.32 1.10 2.24
CA GLY A 107 11.54 1.67 1.65
C GLY A 107 12.32 0.73 0.73
N GLU A 108 12.06 -0.57 0.81
CA GLU A 108 12.75 -1.62 0.03
C GLU A 108 12.03 -1.98 -1.28
N VAL A 109 10.83 -1.45 -1.49
CA VAL A 109 9.99 -1.81 -2.64
C VAL A 109 9.81 -0.64 -3.60
N GLU A 110 9.58 -0.97 -4.86
CA GLU A 110 9.07 -0.05 -5.87
C GLU A 110 7.65 -0.47 -6.25
N PHE A 111 6.81 0.53 -6.54
CA PHE A 111 5.44 0.35 -6.99
C PHE A 111 5.40 0.16 -8.50
N LEU A 112 4.66 -0.84 -8.94
CA LEU A 112 4.50 -1.17 -10.35
C LEU A 112 3.09 -0.84 -10.80
N GLN A 113 2.95 -0.52 -12.07
CA GLN A 113 1.62 -0.52 -12.69
C GLN A 113 1.09 -1.95 -12.79
N PRO A 114 -0.23 -2.16 -12.71
CA PRO A 114 -0.83 -3.47 -12.96
C PRO A 114 -0.34 -4.09 -14.28
N GLY A 115 0.03 -5.38 -14.23
CA GLY A 115 0.54 -6.11 -15.39
C GLY A 115 2.04 -5.99 -15.65
N GLN A 116 2.78 -5.19 -14.86
CA GLN A 116 4.23 -5.11 -14.97
C GLN A 116 4.96 -6.18 -14.14
N GLY A 117 6.04 -6.73 -14.70
CA GLY A 117 6.90 -7.71 -14.04
C GLY A 117 6.34 -9.14 -14.02
N MET A 118 7.18 -10.10 -13.64
CA MET A 118 6.75 -11.49 -13.45
C MET A 118 6.04 -11.61 -12.11
N PRO A 119 4.78 -12.10 -12.04
CA PRO A 119 4.04 -12.14 -10.80
C PRO A 119 4.58 -13.23 -9.86
N CYS A 120 4.53 -12.95 -8.57
CA CYS A 120 4.54 -13.97 -7.54
C CYS A 120 3.28 -14.83 -7.71
N MET A 121 3.45 -16.08 -8.14
CA MET A 121 2.32 -16.96 -8.44
C MET A 121 1.31 -17.10 -7.30
N PRO A 122 1.71 -17.26 -6.02
CA PRO A 122 0.76 -17.23 -4.91
C PRO A 122 -0.04 -15.92 -4.78
N CYS A 123 0.60 -14.76 -4.97
CA CYS A 123 -0.12 -13.47 -4.96
C CYS A 123 -1.14 -13.41 -6.10
N PHE A 124 -0.75 -13.80 -7.32
CA PHE A 124 -1.62 -13.79 -8.48
C PHE A 124 -2.84 -14.72 -8.35
N LEU A 125 -2.65 -15.91 -7.77
CA LEU A 125 -3.75 -16.85 -7.53
C LEU A 125 -4.71 -16.32 -6.46
N ARG A 126 -4.21 -15.62 -5.45
CA ARG A 126 -5.02 -15.04 -4.36
C ARG A 126 -5.65 -13.69 -4.72
N SER A 127 -5.12 -13.00 -5.72
CA SER A 127 -5.63 -11.70 -6.18
C SER A 127 -6.75 -11.80 -7.20
N ARG A 128 -7.12 -13.02 -7.63
CA ARG A 128 -8.27 -13.17 -8.52
C ARG A 128 -9.51 -12.70 -7.77
N PRO A 129 -10.34 -11.86 -8.41
CA PRO A 129 -11.60 -11.47 -7.80
C PRO A 129 -12.46 -12.72 -7.56
N PHE A 130 -13.24 -12.63 -6.49
CA PHE A 130 -14.41 -13.46 -6.22
C PHE A 130 -15.21 -13.70 -7.51
N ASP A 131 -15.58 -14.94 -7.77
CA ASP A 131 -16.15 -15.47 -9.03
C ASP A 131 -17.61 -14.99 -9.31
N GLU A 132 -17.97 -13.73 -9.02
CA GLU A 132 -19.35 -13.21 -9.13
C GLU A 132 -19.57 -12.24 -10.32
N GLN A 133 -18.56 -12.05 -11.18
CA GLN A 133 -18.69 -11.25 -12.41
C GLN A 133 -18.18 -11.96 -13.68
N LEU A 134 -18.06 -13.28 -13.64
CA LEU A 134 -18.13 -14.08 -14.86
C LEU A 134 -19.51 -14.71 -14.89
N GLY A 135 -20.44 -14.05 -15.59
CA GLY A 135 -21.62 -14.68 -16.16
C GLY A 135 -21.24 -15.71 -17.22
N VAL A 136 -20.37 -16.66 -16.86
CA VAL A 136 -20.21 -17.92 -17.57
C VAL A 136 -21.32 -18.79 -17.04
N ALA A 137 -22.45 -18.76 -17.74
CA ALA A 137 -23.36 -19.89 -17.74
C ALA A 137 -22.50 -21.15 -17.95
N ARG A 138 -22.63 -22.10 -17.03
CA ARG A 138 -22.13 -23.46 -17.26
C ARG A 138 -22.72 -23.91 -18.60
N ALA A 139 -21.85 -24.16 -19.57
CA ALA A 139 -22.16 -25.03 -20.70
C ALA A 139 -21.74 -26.45 -20.34
#